data_AF-A0A8S1THD5-F1
#
_entry.id   AF-A0A8S1THD5-F1
#
_cell.length_a   1.000
_cell.length_b   1.000
_cell.length_c   1.000
_cell.angle_alpha   90.00
_cell.angle_beta   90.00
_cell.angle_gamma   90.00
#
_symmetry.space_group_name_H-M   'P 1'
#
loop_
_entity.id
_entity.type
_entity.pdbx_description
1 polymer ?
#
loop_
_entity_poly.entity_id
_entity_poly.type
_entity_poly.pdbx_seq_one_letter_code
_entity_poly.pdbx_strand_id
1 'polypeptide(L)'
;MDLIQSQVLYTQFNLLLYCYKGTITEDKYEQNIRKIINYGHTIGHANEFASQGKLLHGEFAIGKVLANMLAKEHRINILSYENRIRNVLLKYEQPIEIPEPVNIQDVLKYLKYDKKVFKHEINFIFIQEFVKHKFNTTNIKMDMIKKNTC
;
A
#
# COMPACT_ATOMS: atom_id res chain seq x y z
N MET A 1 10.81 -2.96 26.07
CA MET A 1 11.04 -1.92 25.05
C MET A 1 11.74 -0.79 25.76
N ASP A 2 12.98 -0.48 25.40
CA ASP A 2 13.80 0.47 26.16
C ASP A 2 13.37 1.91 25.90
N LEU A 3 13.67 2.81 26.85
CA LEU A 3 13.19 4.20 26.86
C LEU A 3 13.47 4.95 25.54
N ILE A 4 14.63 4.69 24.93
CA ILE A 4 15.03 5.24 23.63
C ILE A 4 14.10 4.74 22.51
N GLN A 5 13.78 3.46 22.51
CA GLN A 5 12.91 2.83 21.51
C GLN A 5 11.46 3.35 21.64
N SER A 6 10.98 3.58 22.88
CA SER A 6 9.69 4.26 23.10
C SER A 6 9.67 5.72 22.64
N GLN A 7 10.76 6.46 22.83
CA GLN A 7 10.84 7.86 22.41
C GLN A 7 10.86 7.98 20.88
N VAL A 8 11.62 7.12 20.20
CA VAL A 8 11.64 7.04 18.73
C VAL A 8 10.27 6.69 18.18
N LEU A 9 9.59 5.69 18.76
CA LEU A 9 8.24 5.31 18.34
C LEU A 9 7.23 6.45 18.55
N TYR A 10 7.31 7.14 19.69
CA TYR A 10 6.45 8.29 20.00
C TYR A 10 6.65 9.45 19.01
N THR A 11 7.89 9.78 18.69
CA THR A 11 8.20 10.81 17.68
C THR A 11 7.72 10.39 16.29
N GLN A 12 7.90 9.12 15.90
CA GLN A 12 7.42 8.58 14.61
C GLN A 12 5.89 8.63 14.52
N PHE A 13 5.20 8.25 15.60
CA PHE A 13 3.73 8.30 15.67
C PHE A 13 3.19 9.72 15.57
N ASN A 14 3.80 10.68 16.28
CA ASN A 14 3.40 12.09 16.20
C ASN A 14 3.67 12.70 14.82
N LEU A 15 4.79 12.36 14.20
CA LEU A 15 5.10 12.81 12.85
C LEU A 15 4.08 12.25 11.85
N LEU A 16 3.74 10.96 11.96
CA LEU A 16 2.71 10.33 11.16
C LEU A 16 1.35 11.02 11.35
N LEU A 17 0.95 11.28 12.60
CA LEU A 17 -0.31 11.93 12.92
C LEU A 17 -0.36 13.37 12.39
N TYR A 18 0.76 14.10 12.47
CA TYR A 18 0.88 15.46 11.93
C TYR A 18 0.76 15.46 10.40
N CYS A 19 1.47 14.56 9.70
CA CYS A 19 1.36 14.40 8.26
C CYS A 19 -0.06 14.01 7.85
N TYR A 20 -0.66 13.03 8.54
CA TYR A 20 -2.01 12.57 8.28
C TYR A 20 -3.04 13.70 8.47
N LYS A 21 -2.96 14.41 9.59
CA LYS A 21 -3.84 15.55 9.87
C LYS A 21 -3.68 16.64 8.82
N GLY A 22 -2.44 17.00 8.45
CA GLY A 22 -2.15 17.97 7.39
C GLY A 22 -2.85 17.61 6.08
N THR A 23 -2.73 16.36 5.63
CA THR A 23 -3.39 15.91 4.39
C THR A 23 -4.92 15.93 4.46
N ILE A 24 -5.52 15.63 5.63
CA ILE A 24 -6.98 15.68 5.80
C ILE A 24 -7.49 17.12 5.84
N THR A 25 -6.76 18.03 6.51
CA THR A 25 -7.17 19.43 6.61
C THR A 25 -7.02 20.15 5.27
N GLU A 26 -5.97 19.84 4.50
CA GLU A 26 -5.71 20.44 3.19
C GLU A 26 -6.59 19.85 2.09
N ASP A 27 -7.03 18.59 2.23
CA ASP A 27 -7.78 17.87 1.20
C ASP A 27 -8.88 16.99 1.81
N LYS A 28 -9.90 17.65 2.39
CA LYS A 28 -11.02 17.00 3.08
C LYS A 28 -11.78 16.00 2.22
N TYR A 29 -11.89 16.25 0.92
CA TYR A 29 -12.64 15.41 -0.03
C TYR A 29 -11.77 14.41 -0.80
N GLU A 30 -10.48 14.28 -0.44
CA GLU A 30 -9.55 13.31 -1.01
C GLU A 30 -9.34 13.45 -2.53
N GLN A 31 -9.28 14.68 -3.02
CA GLN A 31 -9.11 14.97 -4.44
C GLN A 31 -7.64 15.04 -4.88
N ASN A 32 -6.72 15.33 -3.95
CA ASN A 32 -5.31 15.64 -4.19
C ASN A 32 -4.39 14.84 -3.25
N ILE A 33 -3.68 15.52 -2.34
CA ILE A 33 -2.59 14.97 -1.53
C ILE A 33 -3.05 13.83 -0.62
N ARG A 34 -4.30 13.84 -0.14
CA ARG A 34 -4.82 12.82 0.79
C ARG A 34 -4.87 11.44 0.15
N LYS A 35 -4.93 11.36 -1.19
CA LYS A 35 -4.87 10.09 -1.92
C LYS A 35 -3.68 9.26 -1.49
N ILE A 36 -2.51 9.86 -1.22
CA ILE A 36 -1.26 9.17 -0.86
C ILE A 36 -1.43 8.17 0.31
N ILE A 37 -2.39 8.43 1.21
CA ILE A 37 -2.70 7.54 2.34
C ILE A 37 -3.16 6.16 1.86
N ASN A 38 -3.83 6.07 0.72
CA ASN A 38 -4.26 4.80 0.14
C ASN A 38 -3.13 3.99 -0.48
N TYR A 39 -1.88 4.45 -0.40
CA TYR A 39 -0.73 3.69 -0.86
C TYR A 39 -0.68 2.30 -0.20
N GLY A 40 -0.70 1.26 -1.03
CA GLY A 40 -0.74 -0.15 -0.61
C GLY A 40 -2.10 -0.63 -0.08
N HIS A 41 -3.09 0.23 0.16
CA HIS A 41 -4.36 -0.18 0.77
C HIS A 41 -5.26 -0.95 -0.21
N THR A 42 -5.26 -0.62 -1.50
CA THR A 42 -6.12 -1.30 -2.48
C THR A 42 -5.83 -2.80 -2.56
N ILE A 43 -4.56 -3.19 -2.73
CA ILE A 43 -4.17 -4.61 -2.74
C ILE A 43 -4.12 -5.18 -1.31
N GLY A 44 -3.77 -4.37 -0.31
CA GLY A 44 -3.78 -4.80 1.09
C GLY A 44 -5.15 -5.30 1.53
N HIS A 45 -6.21 -4.53 1.29
CA HIS A 45 -7.57 -4.93 1.62
C HIS A 45 -8.06 -6.14 0.81
N ALA A 46 -7.65 -6.25 -0.45
CA ALA A 46 -8.00 -7.40 -1.26
C ALA A 46 -7.39 -8.71 -0.71
N ASN A 47 -6.14 -8.66 -0.25
CA ASN A 47 -5.49 -9.80 0.42
C ASN A 47 -6.08 -10.05 1.81
N GLU A 48 -6.37 -9.00 2.59
CA GLU A 48 -7.05 -9.10 3.88
C GLU A 48 -8.36 -9.88 3.74
N PHE A 49 -9.20 -9.48 2.79
CA PHE A 49 -10.44 -10.17 2.48
C PHE A 49 -10.22 -11.64 2.05
N ALA A 50 -9.28 -11.87 1.12
CA ALA A 50 -9.01 -13.20 0.58
C ALA A 50 -8.39 -14.15 1.62
N SER A 51 -7.72 -13.62 2.63
CA SER A 51 -7.09 -14.39 3.72
C SER A 51 -8.09 -14.94 4.74
N GLN A 52 -9.38 -14.55 4.65
CA GLN A 52 -10.44 -14.96 5.57
C GLN A 52 -10.12 -14.70 7.05
N GLY A 53 -9.46 -13.56 7.34
CA GLY A 53 -9.12 -13.16 8.70
C GLY A 53 -7.79 -13.70 9.22
N LYS A 54 -7.01 -14.41 8.38
CA LYS A 54 -5.60 -14.70 8.69
C LYS A 54 -4.74 -13.45 8.60
N LEU A 55 -5.08 -12.56 7.66
CA LEU A 55 -4.50 -11.24 7.62
C LEU A 55 -5.39 -10.26 8.39
N LEU A 56 -4.79 -9.45 9.26
CA LEU A 56 -5.42 -8.35 9.97
C LEU A 56 -5.08 -7.03 9.29
N HIS A 57 -5.96 -6.03 9.47
CA HIS A 57 -5.83 -4.66 8.94
C HIS A 57 -4.43 -4.02 9.06
N GLY A 58 -3.55 -4.48 9.96
CA GLY A 58 -2.17 -3.99 10.06
C GLY A 58 -1.23 -4.38 8.89
N GLU A 59 -1.57 -5.38 8.08
CA GLU A 59 -0.63 -6.01 7.14
C GLU A 59 -0.59 -5.35 5.75
N PHE A 60 -0.93 -4.06 5.70
CA PHE A 60 -0.73 -3.19 4.53
C PHE A 60 0.72 -3.14 4.03
N ALA A 61 1.67 -3.63 4.83
CA ALA A 61 3.04 -3.90 4.42
C ALA A 61 3.11 -4.74 3.13
N ILE A 62 2.32 -5.82 3.05
CA ILE A 62 2.20 -6.68 1.86
C ILE A 62 1.69 -5.86 0.68
N GLY A 63 0.61 -5.10 0.89
CA GLY A 63 0.02 -4.25 -0.15
C GLY A 63 1.00 -3.19 -0.68
N LYS A 64 1.87 -2.63 0.17
CA LYS A 64 2.93 -1.69 -0.23
C LYS A 64 4.00 -2.40 -1.05
N VAL A 65 4.46 -3.58 -0.63
CA VAL A 65 5.44 -4.36 -1.40
C VAL A 65 4.90 -4.68 -2.79
N LEU A 66 3.67 -5.17 -2.88
CA LEU A 66 2.99 -5.49 -4.13
C LEU A 66 2.81 -4.27 -5.04
N ALA A 67 2.45 -3.12 -4.47
CA ALA A 67 2.37 -1.87 -5.23
C ALA A 67 3.72 -1.48 -5.86
N ASN A 68 4.85 -1.72 -5.19
CA ASN A 68 6.17 -1.44 -5.79
C ASN A 68 6.59 -2.47 -6.83
N MET A 69 6.26 -3.75 -6.62
CA MET A 69 6.51 -4.79 -7.61
C MET A 69 5.78 -4.46 -8.92
N LEU A 70 4.50 -4.08 -8.83
CA LEU A 70 3.72 -3.60 -9.98
C LEU A 70 4.33 -2.34 -10.61
N ALA A 71 4.74 -1.36 -9.81
CA ALA A 71 5.38 -0.15 -10.32
C ALA A 71 6.65 -0.44 -11.12
N LYS A 72 7.44 -1.41 -10.66
CA LYS A 72 8.68 -1.85 -11.29
C LYS A 72 8.42 -2.64 -12.57
N GLU A 73 7.55 -3.66 -12.53
CA GLU A 73 7.23 -4.48 -13.70
C GLU A 73 6.68 -3.62 -14.84
N HIS A 74 5.83 -2.64 -14.52
CA HIS A 74 5.21 -1.76 -15.50
C HIS A 74 5.99 -0.48 -15.79
N ARG A 75 7.23 -0.35 -15.27
CA ARG A 75 8.11 0.81 -15.48
C ARG A 75 7.44 2.16 -15.15
N ILE A 76 6.53 2.16 -14.18
CA ILE A 76 5.80 3.36 -13.73
C ILE A 76 6.75 4.29 -12.98
N ASN A 77 7.68 3.70 -12.23
CA ASN A 77 8.74 4.42 -11.52
C ASN A 77 10.10 4.05 -12.10
N ILE A 78 10.89 5.09 -12.42
CA ILE A 78 12.28 4.95 -12.88
C ILE A 78 13.17 4.39 -11.76
N LEU A 79 12.87 4.74 -10.51
CA LEU A 79 13.56 4.24 -9.32
C LEU A 79 12.67 3.21 -8.61
N SER A 80 13.16 1.96 -8.48
CA SER A 80 12.49 0.96 -7.67
C SER A 80 12.78 1.20 -6.18
N TYR A 81 11.74 1.44 -5.39
CA TYR A 81 11.83 1.49 -3.94
C TYR A 81 11.52 0.15 -3.26
N GLU A 82 11.26 -0.88 -4.04
CA GLU A 82 10.88 -2.21 -3.57
C GLU A 82 11.80 -2.72 -2.45
N ASN A 83 13.11 -2.82 -2.71
CA ASN A 83 14.08 -3.32 -1.73
C ASN A 83 14.16 -2.45 -0.49
N ARG A 84 14.13 -1.12 -0.65
CA ARG A 84 14.16 -0.18 0.47
C ARG A 84 12.94 -0.36 1.38
N ILE A 85 11.76 -0.51 0.78
CA ILE A 85 10.51 -0.68 1.51
C ILE A 85 10.47 -2.04 2.20
N ARG A 86 10.86 -3.12 1.49
CA ARG A 86 10.99 -4.47 2.08
C ARG A 86 11.91 -4.46 3.30
N ASN A 87 13.10 -3.85 3.18
CA ASN A 87 14.07 -3.77 4.28
C ASN A 87 13.53 -3.00 5.49
N VAL A 88 12.83 -1.89 5.26
CA VAL A 88 12.20 -1.14 6.36
C VAL A 88 11.11 -1.99 7.02
N LEU A 89 10.23 -2.60 6.24
CA LEU A 89 9.13 -3.42 6.77
C LEU A 89 9.64 -4.62 7.57
N LEU A 90 10.66 -5.32 7.07
CA LEU A 90 11.33 -6.43 7.78
C LEU A 90 11.97 -5.98 9.09
N LYS A 91 12.60 -4.79 9.11
CA LYS A 91 13.17 -4.22 10.35
C LYS A 91 12.12 -3.96 11.44
N TYR A 92 10.86 -3.75 11.03
CA TYR A 92 9.72 -3.57 11.94
C TYR A 92 8.88 -4.85 12.08
N GLU A 93 9.45 -6.01 11.72
CA GLU A 93 8.82 -7.33 11.86
C GLU A 93 7.44 -7.41 11.19
N GLN A 94 7.24 -6.61 10.13
CA GLN A 94 6.00 -6.62 9.38
C GLN A 94 5.99 -7.78 8.40
N PRO A 95 4.85 -8.45 8.21
CA PRO A 95 4.71 -9.46 7.18
C PRO A 95 4.76 -8.78 5.82
N ILE A 96 5.60 -9.32 4.95
CA ILE A 96 5.80 -8.81 3.59
C ILE A 96 5.49 -9.86 2.52
N GLU A 97 5.08 -11.05 2.96
CA GLU A 97 4.68 -12.18 2.12
C GLU A 97 3.22 -12.50 2.37
N ILE A 98 2.53 -12.94 1.33
CA ILE A 98 1.12 -13.32 1.41
C ILE A 98 1.06 -14.69 2.10
N PRO A 99 0.30 -14.85 3.20
CA PRO A 99 0.20 -16.12 3.90
C PRO A 99 -0.63 -17.11 3.08
N GLU A 100 -0.23 -18.38 3.08
CA GLU A 100 -1.02 -19.43 2.45
C GLU A 100 -2.19 -19.91 3.36
N PRO A 101 -3.32 -20.33 2.76
CA PRO A 101 -3.70 -20.18 1.36
C PRO A 101 -4.39 -18.82 1.15
N VAL A 102 -3.96 -18.06 0.14
CA VAL A 102 -4.71 -16.92 -0.41
C VAL A 102 -4.99 -17.21 -1.88
N ASN A 103 -6.27 -17.23 -2.25
CA ASN A 103 -6.68 -17.50 -3.62
C ASN A 103 -6.78 -16.20 -4.42
N ILE A 104 -6.07 -16.14 -5.54
CA ILE A 104 -6.12 -14.99 -6.46
C ILE A 104 -7.55 -14.63 -6.88
N GLN A 105 -8.44 -15.62 -7.04
CA GLN A 105 -9.80 -15.37 -7.44
C GLN A 105 -10.58 -14.56 -6.40
N ASP A 106 -10.30 -14.78 -5.12
CA ASP A 106 -10.93 -14.04 -4.03
C ASP A 106 -10.39 -12.60 -3.95
N VAL A 107 -9.07 -12.43 -4.16
CA VAL A 107 -8.44 -11.11 -4.28
C VAL A 107 -9.06 -10.32 -5.44
N LEU A 108 -9.16 -10.92 -6.63
CA LEU A 108 -9.75 -10.29 -7.81
C LEU A 108 -11.24 -10.00 -7.63
N LYS A 109 -11.97 -10.88 -6.95
CA LYS A 109 -13.38 -10.70 -6.64
C LYS A 109 -13.55 -9.46 -5.77
N TYR A 110 -12.76 -9.32 -4.70
CA TYR A 110 -12.77 -8.12 -3.86
C TYR A 110 -12.47 -6.87 -4.68
N LEU A 111 -11.38 -6.91 -5.45
CA LEU A 111 -10.96 -5.79 -6.28
C LEU A 111 -12.04 -5.37 -7.27
N LYS A 112 -12.84 -6.28 -7.82
CA LYS A 112 -13.97 -5.96 -8.72
C LYS A 112 -15.11 -5.19 -8.05
N TYR A 113 -15.33 -5.38 -6.74
CA TYR A 113 -16.38 -4.71 -5.98
C TYR A 113 -15.89 -3.44 -5.27
N ASP A 114 -14.59 -3.16 -5.27
CA ASP A 114 -14.04 -1.91 -4.76
C ASP A 114 -14.57 -0.73 -5.60
N LYS A 115 -15.04 0.31 -4.93
CA LYS A 115 -15.56 1.56 -5.53
C LYS A 115 -14.52 2.29 -6.38
N LYS A 116 -13.25 1.88 -6.34
CA LYS A 116 -12.13 2.38 -7.15
C LYS A 116 -12.02 1.74 -8.55
N VAL A 117 -12.88 0.77 -8.89
CA VAL A 117 -12.94 0.19 -10.24
C VAL A 117 -13.75 1.06 -11.18
N PHE A 118 -13.12 1.56 -12.23
CA PHE A 118 -13.80 2.16 -13.37
C PHE A 118 -13.38 1.42 -14.64
N LYS A 119 -14.35 0.87 -15.38
CA LYS A 119 -14.12 0.16 -16.67
C LYS A 119 -13.05 -0.97 -16.61
N HIS A 120 -13.05 -1.80 -15.57
CA HIS A 120 -12.10 -2.91 -15.37
C HIS A 120 -10.65 -2.50 -15.07
N GLU A 121 -10.44 -1.23 -14.78
CA GLU A 121 -9.17 -0.72 -14.29
C GLU A 121 -9.29 -0.29 -12.84
N ILE A 122 -8.22 -0.46 -12.09
CA ILE A 122 -8.13 -0.05 -10.69
C ILE A 122 -7.16 1.11 -10.58
N ASN A 123 -7.57 2.17 -9.90
CA ASN A 123 -6.67 3.28 -9.62
C ASN A 123 -5.67 2.90 -8.51
N PHE A 124 -4.39 2.86 -8.89
CA PHE A 124 -3.28 2.59 -7.99
C PHE A 124 -2.48 3.85 -7.67
N ILE A 125 -1.88 3.86 -6.49
CA ILE A 125 -0.97 4.89 -6.03
C ILE A 125 0.44 4.32 -6.00
N PHE A 126 1.36 5.02 -6.65
CA PHE A 126 2.77 4.65 -6.73
C PHE A 126 3.64 5.79 -6.23
N ILE A 127 4.53 5.51 -5.29
CA ILE A 127 5.47 6.52 -4.75
C ILE A 127 6.60 6.76 -5.76
N GLN A 128 6.77 8.01 -6.22
CA GLN A 128 7.85 8.39 -7.13
C GLN A 128 9.08 8.93 -6.37
N GLU A 129 8.86 9.74 -5.34
CA GLU A 129 9.92 10.33 -4.51
C GLU A 129 9.41 10.45 -3.07
N PHE A 130 10.03 9.71 -2.14
CA PHE A 130 9.68 9.77 -0.71
C PHE A 130 9.91 11.15 -0.09
N VAL A 131 11.02 11.83 -0.47
CA VAL A 131 11.46 13.08 0.15
C VAL A 131 10.56 14.27 -0.23
N LYS A 132 9.96 14.23 -1.43
CA LYS A 132 9.10 15.31 -1.93
C LYS A 132 7.61 14.96 -1.89
N HIS A 133 7.24 13.85 -1.25
CA HIS A 133 5.87 13.33 -1.22
C HIS A 133 5.22 13.21 -2.60
N LYS A 134 6.01 12.95 -3.65
CA LYS A 134 5.50 12.81 -5.01
C LYS A 134 5.00 11.40 -5.25
N PHE A 135 3.78 11.29 -5.75
CA PHE A 135 3.16 10.04 -6.12
C PHE A 135 2.45 10.18 -7.46
N ASN A 136 2.36 9.07 -8.18
CA ASN A 136 1.54 8.95 -9.37
C ASN A 136 0.30 8.13 -9.06
N THR A 137 -0.81 8.52 -9.69
CA THR A 137 -2.00 7.68 -9.78
C THR A 137 -2.09 7.10 -11.17
N THR A 138 -2.27 5.80 -11.30
CA THR A 138 -2.41 5.15 -12.62
C THR A 138 -3.42 4.03 -12.54
N ASN A 139 -4.20 3.91 -13.60
CA ASN A 139 -5.14 2.81 -13.79
C ASN A 139 -4.38 1.57 -14.26
N ILE A 140 -4.49 0.49 -13.50
CA ILE A 140 -3.91 -0.81 -13.86
C ILE A 140 -5.03 -1.76 -14.26
N LYS A 141 -4.84 -2.43 -15.40
CA LYS A 141 -5.77 -3.45 -15.88
C LYS A 141 -5.74 -4.66 -14.94
N MET A 142 -6.91 -5.22 -14.66
CA MET A 142 -7.08 -6.33 -13.72
C MET A 142 -6.17 -7.54 -14.05
N ASP A 143 -5.93 -7.84 -15.32
CA ASP A 143 -5.09 -8.97 -15.74
C ASP A 143 -3.61 -8.81 -15.38
N MET A 144 -3.13 -7.56 -15.23
CA MET A 144 -1.75 -7.28 -14.82
C MET A 144 -1.54 -7.54 -13.33
N ILE A 145 -2.59 -7.41 -12.51
CA ILE A 145 -2.54 -7.64 -11.06
C ILE A 145 -2.34 -9.13 -10.77
N LYS A 146 -3.01 -10.00 -11.52
CA LYS A 146 -3.00 -11.47 -11.36
C LYS A 146 -1.61 -12.08 -11.22
N LYS A 147 -0.63 -11.55 -11.97
CA LYS A 147 0.72 -12.13 -12.05
C LYS A 147 1.57 -11.88 -10.80
N ASN A 148 1.22 -10.89 -9.97
CA ASN A 148 2.04 -10.43 -8.85
C ASN A 148 1.39 -10.66 -7.48
N THR A 149 0.16 -11.17 -7.40
CA THR A 149 -0.58 -11.29 -6.14
C THR A 149 -0.64 -12.72 -5.59
N CYS A 150 0.18 -13.63 -6.13
CA CYS A 150 0.36 -15.02 -5.68
C CYS A 150 1.83 -15.40 -5.73
#